data_AF-A0A354H2U0-F1
#
_entry.id   AF-A0A354H2U0-F1
#
_cell.length_a   1.000
_cell.length_b   1.000
_cell.length_c   1.000
_cell.angle_alpha   90.00
_cell.angle_beta   90.00
_cell.angle_gamma   90.00
#
_symmetry.space_group_name_H-M   'P 1'
#
loop_
_entity.id
_entity.type
_entity.pdbx_description
1 polymer ?
#
loop_
_entity_poly.entity_id
_entity_poly.type
_entity_poly.pdbx_seq_one_letter_code
_entity_poly.pdbx_strand_id
1 'polypeptide(L)' 'FAKASTKYHGIYEFMFNDTAKRLQSQYKYLNLEEDMGNKNLRRTKSSYGTEFLLKKYRVSLR' A
#
# COMPACT_ATOMS: atom_id res chain seq x y z
N PHE A 1 -1.44 8.15 1.26
CA PHE A 1 -0.50 8.51 2.35
C PHE A 1 -0.99 8.04 3.73
N ALA A 2 -0.09 7.45 4.54
CA ALA A 2 -0.37 7.09 5.95
C ALA A 2 0.70 7.71 6.87
N LYS A 3 0.30 8.27 8.01
CA LYS A 3 1.20 8.84 9.02
C LYS A 3 0.79 8.33 10.39
N ALA A 4 1.78 7.94 11.19
CA ALA A 4 1.55 7.43 12.53
C ALA A 4 2.74 7.72 13.46
N SER A 5 2.46 7.77 14.76
CA SER A 5 3.49 7.86 15.80
C SER A 5 4.21 6.52 15.96
N THR A 6 5.53 6.50 15.74
CA THR A 6 6.38 5.29 15.87
C THR A 6 6.54 4.80 17.30
N LYS A 7 6.02 5.54 18.30
CA LYS A 7 5.93 5.08 19.70
C LYS A 7 5.11 3.81 19.84
N TYR A 8 4.18 3.58 18.92
CA TYR A 8 3.31 2.40 18.91
C TYR A 8 3.84 1.40 17.89
N HIS A 9 4.38 0.30 18.39
CA HIS A 9 4.81 -0.81 17.54
C HIS A 9 3.60 -1.39 16.78
N GLY A 10 3.75 -1.67 15.49
CA GLY A 10 2.68 -2.24 14.66
C GLY A 10 1.59 -1.26 14.21
N ILE A 11 1.75 0.05 14.45
CA ILE A 11 0.69 1.03 14.17
C ILE A 11 0.32 1.13 12.69
N TYR A 12 1.31 1.00 11.80
CA TYR A 12 1.05 1.04 10.36
C TYR A 12 0.31 -0.21 9.92
N GLU A 13 0.70 -1.37 10.46
CA GLU A 13 0.07 -2.64 10.19
C GLU A 13 -1.39 -2.65 10.63
N PHE A 14 -1.66 -2.11 11.82
CA PHE A 14 -3.01 -1.91 12.32
C PHE A 14 -3.82 -0.98 11.41
N MET A 15 -3.29 0.19 11.05
CA MET A 15 -4.00 1.16 10.21
C MET A 15 -4.38 0.60 8.85
N PHE A 16 -3.47 -0.11 8.17
CA PHE A 16 -3.75 -0.73 6.88
C PHE A 16 -4.78 -1.86 7.00
N ASN A 17 -4.70 -2.68 8.05
CA ASN A 17 -5.65 -3.76 8.28
C ASN A 17 -7.07 -3.24 8.59
N ASP A 18 -7.18 -2.25 9.47
CA ASP A 18 -8.46 -1.63 9.84
C ASP A 18 -9.11 -0.94 8.63
N THR A 19 -8.32 -0.24 7.81
CA THR A 19 -8.78 0.37 6.57
C THR A 19 -9.32 -0.68 5.59
N ALA A 20 -8.59 -1.77 5.36
CA ALA A 20 -9.03 -2.85 4.48
C ALA A 20 -10.35 -3.47 4.98
N LYS A 21 -10.47 -3.74 6.28
CA LYS A 21 -11.68 -4.28 6.90
C LYS A 21 -12.91 -3.37 6.73
N ARG A 22 -12.73 -2.05 6.81
CA ARG A 22 -13.81 -1.07 6.63
C ARG A 22 -14.27 -0.94 5.18
N LEU A 23 -13.34 -1.10 4.23
CA LEU A 23 -13.59 -0.88 2.81
C LEU A 23 -13.97 -2.16 2.04
N GLN A 24 -13.74 -3.35 2.60
CA GLN A 24 -13.93 -4.63 1.90
C GLN A 24 -15.35 -4.86 1.37
N SER A 25 -16.38 -4.27 2.00
CA SER A 25 -17.78 -4.42 1.55
C SER A 25 -18.10 -3.58 0.31
N GLN A 26 -17.29 -2.56 0.03
CA GLN A 26 -17.53 -1.59 -1.05
C GLN A 26 -16.56 -1.77 -2.21
N TYR A 27 -15.34 -2.24 -1.95
CA TYR A 27 -14.27 -2.30 -2.93
C TYR A 27 -13.62 -3.69 -2.96
N LYS A 28 -13.51 -4.24 -4.17
CA LYS A 28 -12.83 -5.53 -4.40
C LYS A 28 -11.30 -5.42 -4.22
N TYR A 29 -10.72 -4.29 -4.59
CA TYR A 29 -9.28 -4.08 -4.55
C TYR A 29 -8.92 -2.80 -3.79
N LEU A 30 -7.84 -2.87 -3.00
CA LEU A 30 -7.25 -1.74 -2.31
C LEU A 30 -5.89 -1.40 -2.93
N ASN A 31 -5.74 -0.18 -3.44
CA ASN A 31 -4.49 0.30 -4.00
C ASN A 31 -3.65 1.01 -2.92
N LEU A 32 -2.51 0.45 -2.55
CA LEU A 32 -1.59 1.01 -1.54
C LEU A 32 -0.55 2.01 -2.11
N GLU A 33 -0.74 2.49 -3.34
CA GLU A 33 0.17 3.42 -4.03
C GLU A 33 1.56 2.80 -4.31
N GLU A 34 2.48 3.58 -4.91
CA GLU A 34 3.83 3.11 -5.25
C GLU A 34 4.81 3.17 -4.07
N ASP A 35 5.90 2.39 -4.13
CA ASP A 35 6.94 2.37 -3.09
C ASP A 35 8.00 3.47 -3.23
N MET A 36 7.92 4.31 -4.27
CA MET A 36 8.87 5.39 -4.54
C MET A 36 10.36 4.94 -4.60
N GLY A 37 10.62 3.67 -4.94
CA GLY A 37 11.97 3.09 -4.97
C GLY A 37 12.51 2.66 -3.60
N ASN A 38 11.73 2.77 -2.52
CA ASN A 38 12.15 2.35 -1.19
C ASN A 38 11.93 0.84 -0.99
N LYS A 39 13.03 0.09 -0.86
CA LYS A 39 13.00 -1.39 -0.71
C LYS A 39 12.23 -1.86 0.52
N ASN A 40 12.33 -1.14 1.64
CA ASN A 40 11.60 -1.50 2.87
C ASN A 40 10.10 -1.31 2.66
N LEU A 41 9.70 -0.20 2.03
CA LEU A 41 8.31 0.07 1.70
C LEU A 41 7.74 -0.96 0.71
N ARG A 42 8.55 -1.37 -0.29
CA ARG A 42 8.19 -2.47 -1.19
C ARG A 42 7.94 -3.76 -0.40
N ARG A 43 8.85 -4.14 0.50
CA ARG A 43 8.71 -5.35 1.32
C ARG A 43 7.43 -5.33 2.15
N THR A 44 7.14 -4.22 2.83
CA THR A 44 5.92 -4.06 3.63
C THR A 44 4.66 -4.18 2.78
N LYS A 45 4.61 -3.55 1.60
CA LYS A 45 3.43 -3.67 0.71
C LYS A 45 3.24 -5.10 0.21
N SER A 46 4.33 -5.75 -0.18
CA SER A 46 4.30 -7.13 -0.67
C SER A 46 3.89 -8.14 0.40
N SER A 47 4.19 -7.91 1.68
CA SER A 47 3.81 -8.83 2.76
C SER A 47 2.31 -8.94 3.00
N TYR A 48 1.49 -8.02 2.49
CA TYR A 48 0.03 -8.11 2.57
C TYR A 48 -0.62 -9.04 1.54
N GLY A 49 0.17 -9.78 0.76
CA GLY A 49 -0.37 -10.63 -0.31
C GLY A 49 -0.85 -9.82 -1.50
N THR A 50 0.03 -8.96 -2.04
CA THR A 50 -0.29 -8.14 -3.22
C THR A 50 -0.70 -9.01 -4.41
N GLU A 51 -1.94 -8.84 -4.88
CA GLU A 51 -2.44 -9.57 -6.05
C GLU A 51 -1.85 -9.02 -7.37
N PHE A 52 -1.71 -7.70 -7.47
CA PHE A 52 -1.19 -7.03 -8.66
C PHE A 52 -0.12 -5.99 -8.34
N LEU A 53 1.01 -6.05 -9.06
CA LEU A 53 1.99 -4.97 -9.12
C LEU A 53 1.89 -4.26 -10.48
N LEU A 54 1.13 -3.16 -10.51
CA LEU A 54 0.84 -2.44 -11.74
C LEU A 54 2.06 -1.66 -12.25
N LYS A 55 2.43 -1.87 -13.51
CA LYS A 55 3.47 -1.09 -14.20
C LYS A 55 2.87 0.23 -14.69
N LYS A 56 3.49 1.35 -14.34
CA LYS A 56 3.17 2.68 -14.87
C LYS A 56 4.13 2.99 -16.02
N TYR A 57 3.63 3.58 -17.09
CA TYR A 57 4.42 3.96 -18.27
C TYR A 57 4.27 5.45 -18.54
N ARG A 58 5.35 6.09 -18.98
CA ARG A 58 5.32 7.44 -19.55
C ARG A 58 5.45 7.30 -21.06
N VAL A 59 4.46 7.79 -21.80
CA VAL A 59 4.42 7.74 -23.27
C VAL A 59 4.49 9.18 -23.78
N SER A 60 5.33 9.43 -24.78
CA SER A 60 5.44 10.73 -25.46
C SER A 60 5.65 10.51 -26.95
N LEU A 61 5.10 11.41 -27.78
CA LEU A 61 5.47 11.49 -29.20
C LEU A 61 6.90 12.06 -29.31
N ARG A 62 7.67 11.59 -30.28
CA ARG A 62 8.96 12.19 -30.66
C ARG A 62 8.73 13.30 -31.67
#